data_AF-A0A7G9L3X6-F1
#
_entry.id   AF-A0A7G9L3X6-F1
#
_cell.length_a   1.000
_cell.length_b   1.000
_cell.length_c   1.000
_cell.angle_alpha   90.00
_cell.angle_beta   90.00
_cell.angle_gamma   90.00
#
_symmetry.space_group_name_H-M   'P 1'
#
loop_
_entity.id
_entity.type
_entity.pdbx_description
1 polymer ?
#
loop_
_entity_poly.entity_id
_entity_poly.type
_entity_poly.pdbx_seq_one_letter_code
_entity_poly.pdbx_strand_id
1 'polypeptide(L)'
;MTDDVPGRRTWRVGPPTRGTPGSLYDFVRRALCAAGGSCPRQELFDLIHADPAMKARLNDSRGFAALLNNMRHSGDILIDGETVTASPRTLRRMSGCG
;
A
#
# COMPACT_ATOMS: atom_id res chain seq x y z
N MET A 1 41.23 0.54 18.36
CA MET A 1 40.70 -0.51 17.47
C MET A 1 39.38 -0.95 18.07
N THR A 2 38.28 -0.43 17.57
CA THR A 2 36.93 -0.68 18.11
C THR A 2 36.21 -1.52 17.08
N ASP A 3 36.16 -2.82 17.32
CA ASP A 3 35.40 -3.78 16.55
C ASP A 3 33.99 -3.84 17.17
N ASP A 4 33.13 -2.89 16.78
CA ASP A 4 31.70 -2.92 17.11
C ASP A 4 30.98 -3.46 15.89
N VAL A 5 30.80 -4.79 15.85
CA VAL A 5 29.99 -5.46 14.85
C VAL A 5 28.52 -5.16 15.18
N PRO A 6 27.80 -4.35 14.37
CA PRO A 6 26.41 -4.07 14.69
C PRO A 6 25.58 -5.33 14.45
N GLY A 7 24.90 -5.73 15.52
CA GLY A 7 24.18 -6.98 15.68
C GLY A 7 23.34 -7.39 14.48
N ARG A 8 23.36 -8.71 14.23
CA ARG A 8 22.37 -9.43 13.43
C ARG A 8 20.97 -9.04 13.93
N ARG A 9 20.33 -8.10 13.22
CA ARG A 9 18.91 -7.79 13.42
C ARG A 9 18.12 -9.04 13.05
N THR A 10 17.66 -9.72 14.08
CA THR A 10 16.64 -10.75 13.97
C THR A 10 15.44 -10.14 13.25
N TRP A 11 15.18 -10.63 12.04
CA TRP A 11 13.98 -10.33 11.28
C TRP A 11 12.79 -10.70 12.16
N ARG A 12 12.17 -9.70 12.80
CA ARG A 12 10.91 -9.90 13.50
C ARG A 12 9.90 -10.31 12.44
N VAL A 13 9.54 -11.59 12.43
CA VAL A 13 8.39 -12.12 11.70
C VAL A 13 7.12 -11.63 12.39
N GLY A 14 6.92 -10.31 12.36
CA GLY A 14 5.63 -9.68 12.60
C GLY A 14 5.00 -9.36 11.24
N PRO A 15 3.66 -9.23 11.15
CA PRO A 15 3.04 -8.70 9.94
C PRO A 15 3.74 -7.39 9.57
N PRO A 16 4.06 -7.15 8.28
CA PRO A 16 4.85 -6.01 7.85
C PRO A 16 4.31 -4.76 8.55
N THR A 17 5.20 -4.07 9.27
CA THR A 17 4.90 -2.85 10.02
C THR A 17 3.99 -1.99 9.16
N ARG A 18 2.71 -1.91 9.57
CA ARG A 18 1.65 -1.31 8.77
C ARG A 18 2.03 0.14 8.45
N GLY A 19 2.49 0.40 7.23
CA GLY A 19 2.95 1.73 6.82
C GLY A 19 4.43 1.83 6.44
N THR A 20 5.05 0.80 5.86
CA THR A 20 6.34 0.97 5.19
C THR A 20 6.18 1.98 4.05
N PRO A 21 6.83 3.16 4.11
CA PRO A 21 6.76 4.15 3.04
C PRO A 21 7.25 3.51 1.73
N GLY A 22 6.52 3.77 0.64
CA GLY A 22 6.86 3.20 -0.67
C GLY A 22 6.46 1.74 -0.86
N SER A 23 5.75 1.10 0.08
CA SER A 23 5.09 -0.19 -0.19
C SER A 23 3.90 -0.03 -1.15
N LEU A 24 3.47 -1.13 -1.80
CA LEU A 24 2.26 -1.14 -2.63
C LEU A 24 1.02 -0.65 -1.87
N TYR A 25 0.92 -1.00 -0.58
CA TYR A 25 -0.20 -0.58 0.27
C TYR A 25 -0.14 0.92 0.56
N ASP A 26 1.07 1.46 0.78
CA ASP A 26 1.28 2.89 0.97
C ASP A 26 0.97 3.68 -0.31
N PHE A 27 1.42 3.18 -1.46
CA PHE A 27 1.13 3.75 -2.77
C PHE A 27 -0.37 3.83 -3.02
N VAL A 28 -1.10 2.73 -2.85
CA VAL A 28 -2.56 2.70 -3.04
C VAL A 28 -3.27 3.68 -2.09
N ARG A 29 -2.88 3.74 -0.82
CA ARG A 29 -3.47 4.70 0.13
C ARG A 29 -3.24 6.16 -0.30
N ARG A 30 -2.02 6.49 -0.72
CA ARG A 30 -1.68 7.84 -1.22
C ARG A 30 -2.43 8.19 -2.50
N ALA A 31 -2.50 7.27 -3.46
CA ALA A 31 -3.24 7.45 -4.70
C ALA A 31 -4.73 7.72 -4.42
N LEU A 32 -5.36 6.93 -3.54
CA LEU A 32 -6.74 7.16 -3.15
C LEU A 32 -6.93 8.51 -2.45
N CYS A 33 -6.02 8.93 -1.58
CA CYS A 33 -6.11 10.23 -0.92
C CYS A 33 -5.96 11.39 -1.91
N ALA A 34 -5.02 11.28 -2.86
CA ALA A 34 -4.84 12.27 -3.92
C ALA A 34 -6.07 12.39 -4.83
N ALA A 35 -6.81 11.29 -5.02
CA ALA A 35 -8.06 11.25 -5.78
C ALA A 35 -9.30 11.71 -4.96
N GLY A 36 -9.13 12.26 -3.75
CA GLY A 36 -10.26 12.68 -2.90
C GLY A 36 -10.93 11.55 -2.11
N GLY A 37 -10.29 10.38 -2.05
CA GLY A 37 -10.70 9.23 -1.23
C GLY A 37 -11.22 8.04 -2.03
N SER A 38 -11.45 8.17 -3.33
CA SER A 38 -11.94 7.08 -4.18
C SER A 38 -11.46 7.24 -5.62
N CYS A 39 -11.25 6.13 -6.33
CA CYS A 39 -10.98 6.14 -7.77
C CYS A 39 -11.47 4.85 -8.43
N PRO A 40 -11.63 4.85 -9.77
CA PRO A 40 -11.84 3.64 -10.54
C PRO A 40 -10.68 2.64 -10.37
N ARG A 41 -11.04 1.36 -10.32
CA ARG A 41 -10.11 0.23 -10.21
C ARG A 41 -9.09 0.22 -11.34
N GLN A 42 -9.53 0.53 -12.56
CA GLN A 42 -8.66 0.60 -13.74
C GLN A 42 -7.64 1.74 -13.62
N GLU A 43 -8.07 2.92 -13.15
CA GLU A 43 -7.16 4.05 -12.93
C GLU A 43 -6.07 3.71 -11.91
N LEU A 44 -6.44 3.05 -10.81
CA LEU A 44 -5.48 2.58 -9.82
C LEU A 44 -4.50 1.55 -10.39
N PHE A 45 -4.97 0.66 -11.28
CA PHE A 45 -4.11 -0.30 -11.97
C PHE A 45 -3.10 0.40 -12.88
N ASP A 46 -3.56 1.38 -13.66
CA ASP A 46 -2.73 2.14 -14.59
C ASP A 46 -1.68 2.98 -13.84
N LEU A 47 -2.05 3.60 -12.72
CA LEU A 47 -1.13 4.32 -11.84
C LEU A 47 -0.01 3.42 -11.29
N ILE A 48 -0.34 2.19 -10.89
CA ILE A 48 0.67 1.22 -10.43
C ILE A 48 1.58 0.79 -11.58
N HIS A 49 1.05 0.64 -12.80
CA HIS A 49 1.83 0.22 -13.97
C HIS A 49 2.70 1.33 -14.55
N ALA A 50 2.32 2.59 -14.32
CA ALA A 50 3.10 3.77 -14.70
C ALA A 50 4.39 3.91 -13.87
N ASP A 51 4.42 3.39 -12.64
CA ASP A 51 5.61 3.37 -11.79
C ASP A 51 6.36 2.03 -11.93
N PRO A 52 7.58 2.00 -12.51
CA PRO A 52 8.34 0.78 -12.70
C PRO A 52 8.65 0.02 -11.40
N ALA A 53 8.87 0.73 -10.29
CA ALA A 53 9.15 0.12 -9.00
C ALA A 53 7.89 -0.51 -8.39
N MET A 54 6.73 0.14 -8.54
CA MET A 54 5.45 -0.47 -8.12
C MET A 54 5.07 -1.65 -9.00
N LYS A 55 5.24 -1.53 -10.33
CA LYS A 55 5.02 -2.63 -11.26
C LYS A 55 5.89 -3.84 -10.94
N ALA A 56 7.18 -3.65 -10.68
CA ALA A 56 8.07 -4.74 -10.27
C ALA A 56 7.58 -5.41 -8.98
N ARG A 57 7.25 -4.61 -7.95
CA ARG A 57 6.69 -5.14 -6.69
C ARG A 57 5.36 -5.86 -6.87
N LEU A 58 4.53 -5.39 -7.80
CA LEU A 58 3.26 -6.02 -8.11
C LEU A 58 3.48 -7.39 -8.76
N ASN A 59 4.46 -7.49 -9.68
CA ASN A 59 4.87 -8.75 -10.31
C ASN A 59 5.51 -9.74 -9.31
N ASP A 60 6.28 -9.22 -8.35
CA ASP A 60 6.84 -10.02 -7.24
C ASP A 60 5.76 -10.44 -6.21
N SER A 61 4.57 -9.83 -6.29
CA SER A 61 3.42 -10.17 -5.48
C SER A 61 2.44 -11.09 -6.22
N ARG A 62 1.34 -11.49 -5.57
CA ARG A 62 0.26 -12.28 -6.19
C ARG A 62 -0.62 -11.46 -7.17
N GLY A 63 -0.14 -10.32 -7.65
CA GLY A 63 -0.82 -9.44 -8.59
C GLY A 63 -1.86 -8.50 -7.97
N PHE A 64 -2.46 -7.67 -8.83
CA PHE A 64 -3.36 -6.57 -8.46
C PHE A 64 -4.65 -7.02 -7.75
N ALA A 65 -5.27 -8.11 -8.23
CA ALA A 65 -6.47 -8.63 -7.60
C ALA A 65 -6.22 -9.10 -6.16
N ALA A 66 -5.10 -9.78 -5.91
CA ALA A 66 -4.71 -10.22 -4.58
C ALA A 66 -4.36 -9.03 -3.67
N LEU A 67 -3.67 -8.01 -4.20
CA LEU A 67 -3.39 -6.77 -3.46
C LEU A 67 -4.67 -6.12 -2.95
N LEU A 68 -5.64 -5.88 -3.84
CA LEU A 68 -6.90 -5.24 -3.46
C LEU A 68 -7.72 -6.11 -2.51
N ASN A 69 -7.74 -7.44 -2.71
CA ASN A 69 -8.44 -8.33 -1.80
C ASN A 69 -7.81 -8.29 -0.39
N ASN A 70 -6.48 -8.29 -0.29
CA ASN A 70 -5.79 -8.18 0.99
C ASN A 70 -6.06 -6.83 1.69
N MET A 71 -6.06 -5.73 0.93
CA MET A 71 -6.37 -4.40 1.48
C MET A 71 -7.83 -4.25 1.92
N ARG A 72 -8.76 -4.92 1.22
CA ARG A 72 -10.16 -5.01 1.63
C ARG A 72 -10.27 -5.80 2.94
N HIS A 73 -9.63 -6.96 3.03
CA HIS A 73 -9.62 -7.78 4.24
C HIS A 73 -8.95 -7.08 5.44
N SER A 74 -7.93 -6.24 5.20
CA SER A 74 -7.28 -5.45 6.26
C SER A 74 -8.13 -4.26 6.75
N GLY A 75 -9.21 -3.94 6.04
CA GLY A 75 -10.07 -2.78 6.30
C GLY A 75 -9.48 -1.45 5.85
N ASP A 76 -8.46 -1.46 4.98
CA ASP A 76 -7.84 -0.24 4.47
C ASP A 76 -8.67 0.40 3.34
N ILE A 77 -9.39 -0.42 2.56
CA ILE A 77 -10.25 0.02 1.45
C ILE A 77 -11.61 -0.67 1.46
N LEU A 78 -12.55 -0.07 0.75
CA LEU A 78 -13.83 -0.62 0.34
C LEU A 78 -13.80 -0.76 -1.19
N ILE A 79 -14.46 -1.78 -1.72
CA ILE A 79 -14.58 -2.02 -3.16
C ILE A 79 -16.06 -2.16 -3.46
N ASP A 80 -16.57 -1.30 -4.35
CA ASP A 80 -17.95 -1.31 -4.83
C ASP A 80 -17.96 -1.31 -6.36
N GLY A 81 -18.25 -2.47 -6.95
CA GLY A 81 -18.08 -2.72 -8.37
C GLY A 81 -16.67 -2.37 -8.84
N GLU A 82 -16.59 -1.41 -9.77
CA GLU A 82 -15.33 -0.91 -10.33
C GLU A 82 -14.70 0.24 -9.53
N THR A 83 -15.29 0.63 -8.39
CA THR A 83 -14.76 1.73 -7.57
C THR A 83 -14.00 1.20 -6.38
N VAL A 84 -12.82 1.77 -6.13
CA VAL A 84 -12.02 1.53 -4.93
C VAL A 84 -12.05 2.79 -4.07
N THR A 85 -12.44 2.65 -2.81
CA THR A 85 -12.59 3.76 -1.86
C THR A 85 -11.73 3.52 -0.63
N ALA A 86 -10.97 4.51 -0.19
CA ALA A 86 -10.26 4.45 1.09
C ALA A 86 -11.27 4.36 2.24
N SER A 87 -11.03 3.46 3.19
CA SER A 87 -11.92 3.39 4.36
C SER A 87 -11.81 4.66 5.22
N PRO A 88 -12.83 5.00 6.03
CA PRO A 88 -12.76 6.14 6.95
C PRO A 88 -11.55 6.09 7.89
N ARG A 89 -11.10 4.88 8.25
CA ARG A 89 -9.89 4.65 9.06
C ARG A 89 -8.63 5.06 8.30
N THR A 90 -8.52 4.70 7.02
CA THR A 90 -7.42 5.10 6.15
C THR A 90 -7.40 6.60 5.95
N LEU A 91 -8.55 7.21 5.64
CA LEU A 91 -8.67 8.66 5.44
C LEU A 91 -8.22 9.43 6.68
N ARG A 92 -8.75 9.12 7.88
CA ARG A 92 -8.34 9.78 9.14
C ARG A 92 -6.84 9.73 9.42
N ARG A 93 -6.16 8.66 8.99
CA ARG A 93 -4.72 8.49 9.17
C ARG A 93 -3.91 9.28 8.15
N MET A 94 -4.47 9.49 6.96
CA MET A 94 -3.86 10.22 5.86
C MET A 94 -4.21 11.72 5.90
N SER A 95 -5.25 12.13 6.62
CA SER A 95 -5.62 13.54 6.87
C SER A 95 -4.58 14.36 7.65
N GLY A 96 -3.40 13.80 7.93
CA GLY A 96 -2.20 14.55 8.31
C GLY A 96 -1.31 14.97 7.13
N CYS A 97 -1.72 14.72 5.89
CA CYS A 97 -1.05 15.13 4.65
C CYS A 97 -1.71 16.36 4.00
N GLY A 98 -2.11 17.33 4.83
CA GLY A 98 -2.49 18.68 4.41
C GLY A 98 -1.30 19.63 4.56
#